data_AF-A0A9X1UP39-F1
#
_entry.id   AF-A0A9X1UP39-F1
#
_cell.length_a   1.000
_cell.length_b   1.000
_cell.length_c   1.000
_cell.angle_alpha   90.00
_cell.angle_beta   90.00
_cell.angle_gamma   90.00
#
_symmetry.space_group_name_H-M   'P 1'
#
loop_
_entity.id
_entity.type
_entity.pdbx_description
1 polymer ?
#
loop_
_entity_poly.entity_id
_entity_poly.type
_entity_poly.pdbx_seq_one_letter_code
_entity_poly.pdbx_strand_id
1 'polypeptide(L)'
;MNPDYTLDALPTELVEYIERAGEASRFRRRAVLTNGNGKWELRCCTVEWFFCDEEMPSAASTHQYEKAVLYEDVLSERQCLEFVTELSKGIAQFGDYRLKREAPPQWITQIVPFNNAPMGGQIPPPVGTSKSPT
;
A
#
# COMPACT_ATOMS: atom_id res chain seq x y z
N MET A 1 4.51 -0.74 -26.93
CA MET A 1 3.85 -2.04 -26.67
C MET A 1 2.97 -1.84 -25.46
N ASN A 2 1.65 -1.88 -25.62
CA ASN A 2 0.74 -1.95 -24.48
C ASN A 2 0.81 -3.37 -23.94
N PRO A 3 1.14 -3.60 -22.66
CA PRO A 3 0.90 -4.89 -22.06
C PRO A 3 -0.61 -5.12 -22.10
N ASP A 4 -1.05 -6.22 -22.71
CA ASP A 4 -2.39 -6.75 -22.51
C ASP A 4 -2.50 -7.12 -21.03
N TYR A 5 -2.94 -6.17 -20.21
CA TYR A 5 -3.24 -6.39 -18.81
C TYR A 5 -4.50 -7.27 -18.74
N THR A 6 -4.31 -8.55 -18.46
CA THR A 6 -5.38 -9.43 -17.99
C THR A 6 -5.74 -9.00 -16.57
N LEU A 7 -6.55 -7.94 -16.46
CA LEU A 7 -6.91 -7.20 -15.23
C LEU A 7 -7.59 -8.04 -14.13
N ASP A 8 -7.97 -9.28 -14.43
CA ASP A 8 -8.64 -10.17 -13.48
C ASP A 8 -7.71 -11.20 -12.81
N ALA A 9 -6.51 -11.39 -13.34
CA ALA A 9 -5.54 -12.31 -12.74
C ALA A 9 -4.71 -11.60 -11.65
N LEU A 10 -4.36 -12.35 -10.61
CA LEU A 10 -3.36 -11.90 -9.64
C LEU A 10 -2.01 -11.74 -10.35
N PRO A 11 -1.27 -10.63 -10.14
CA PRO A 11 0.07 -10.50 -10.67
C PRO A 11 0.96 -11.63 -10.14
N THR A 12 1.64 -12.36 -11.03
CA THR A 12 2.54 -13.45 -10.64
C THR A 12 3.60 -12.98 -9.64
N GLU A 13 4.16 -11.78 -9.85
CA GLU A 13 5.13 -11.15 -8.95
C GLU A 13 4.60 -11.00 -7.53
N LEU A 14 3.30 -10.70 -7.35
CA LEU A 14 2.70 -10.56 -6.02
C LEU A 14 2.69 -11.89 -5.29
N VAL A 15 2.34 -12.98 -5.98
CA VAL A 15 2.34 -14.34 -5.41
C VAL A 15 3.76 -14.74 -5.04
N GLU A 16 4.72 -14.53 -5.94
CA GLU A 16 6.14 -14.82 -5.71
C GLU A 16 6.69 -14.04 -4.51
N TYR A 17 6.32 -12.77 -4.33
CA TYR A 17 6.76 -11.98 -3.17
C TYR A 17 6.17 -12.50 -1.86
N ILE A 18 4.90 -12.92 -1.86
CA ILE A 18 4.25 -13.47 -0.66
C ILE A 18 4.92 -14.79 -0.28
N GLU A 19 5.11 -15.70 -1.23
CA GLU A 19 5.76 -16.99 -1.00
C GLU A 19 7.22 -16.84 -0.56
N ARG A 20 7.96 -15.88 -1.12
CA ARG A 20 9.35 -15.60 -0.73
C ARG A 20 9.47 -15.05 0.70
N ALA A 21 8.41 -14.43 1.22
CA ALA A 21 8.42 -13.85 2.56
C ALA A 21 8.49 -14.93 3.66
N GLY A 22 7.90 -16.10 3.42
CA GLY A 22 7.87 -17.22 4.35
C GLY A 22 6.96 -17.00 5.56
N GLU A 23 6.70 -18.08 6.31
CA GLU A 23 5.59 -18.17 7.27
C GLU A 23 5.67 -17.18 8.44
N ALA A 24 6.89 -16.75 8.80
CA ALA A 24 7.11 -15.77 9.86
C ALA A 24 6.80 -14.33 9.43
N SER A 25 6.62 -14.09 8.13
CA SER A 25 6.40 -12.76 7.61
C SER A 25 5.06 -12.16 8.01
N ARG A 26 5.09 -10.83 8.09
CA ARG A 26 3.96 -9.99 8.42
C ARG A 26 3.82 -8.93 7.34
N PHE A 27 2.58 -8.74 6.92
CA PHE A 27 2.21 -7.81 5.87
C PHE A 27 1.32 -6.75 6.48
N ARG A 28 1.73 -5.48 6.35
CA ARG A 28 0.88 -4.37 6.75
C ARG A 28 -0.08 -4.06 5.62
N ARG A 29 -1.38 -4.06 5.91
CA ARG A 29 -2.41 -3.70 4.95
C ARG A 29 -3.05 -2.38 5.36
N ARG A 30 -3.12 -1.44 4.43
CA ARG A 30 -3.73 -0.12 4.58
C ARG A 30 -4.78 0.10 3.52
N ALA A 31 -5.95 0.61 3.89
CA ALA A 31 -7.03 0.87 2.95
C ALA A 31 -7.76 2.18 3.26
N VAL A 32 -8.21 2.83 2.20
CA VAL A 32 -9.07 4.01 2.27
C VAL A 32 -10.44 3.63 1.76
N LEU A 33 -11.43 3.65 2.65
CA LEU A 33 -12.83 3.44 2.32
C LEU A 33 -13.56 4.77 2.34
N THR A 34 -14.49 4.98 1.41
CA THR A 34 -15.35 6.18 1.38
C THR A 34 -16.81 5.78 1.29
N ASN A 35 -17.69 6.52 1.96
CA ASN A 35 -19.14 6.35 1.84
C ASN A 35 -19.71 7.40 0.88
N GLY A 36 -20.18 6.95 -0.28
CA GLY A 36 -20.93 7.75 -1.24
C GLY A 36 -22.35 7.21 -1.36
N ASN A 37 -23.36 8.07 -1.23
CA ASN A 37 -24.78 7.69 -1.39
C ASN A 37 -25.21 6.50 -0.50
N GLY A 38 -24.65 6.38 0.71
CA GLY A 38 -24.97 5.30 1.65
C GLY A 38 -24.24 3.99 1.37
N LYS A 39 -23.33 3.95 0.40
CA LYS A 39 -22.54 2.77 0.03
C LYS A 39 -21.06 2.99 0.28
N TRP A 40 -20.41 2.03 0.94
CA TRP A 40 -18.96 2.02 1.12
C TRP A 40 -18.26 1.53 -0.14
N GLU A 41 -17.19 2.22 -0.52
CA GLU A 41 -16.35 1.92 -1.68
C GLU A 41 -14.88 1.91 -1.27
N LEU A 42 -14.10 1.00 -1.84
CA LEU A 42 -12.65 0.97 -1.70
C LEU A 42 -12.03 1.96 -2.69
N ARG A 43 -11.28 2.95 -2.20
CA ARG A 43 -10.54 3.91 -3.05
C ARG A 43 -9.15 3.44 -3.38
N CYS A 44 -8.43 2.94 -2.38
CA CYS A 44 -7.11 2.34 -2.55
C CYS A 44 -6.85 1.34 -1.43
N CYS A 45 -6.02 0.35 -1.75
CA CYS A 45 -5.49 -0.61 -0.79
C CYS A 45 -4.00 -0.79 -1.08
N THR A 46 -3.19 -0.81 -0.04
CA THR A 46 -1.76 -1.10 -0.13
C THR A 46 -1.46 -2.23 0.83
N VAL A 47 -0.70 -3.22 0.35
CA VAL A 47 -0.14 -4.28 1.19
C VAL A 47 1.37 -4.16 1.11
N GLU A 48 2.02 -4.10 2.26
CA GLU A 48 3.44 -3.84 2.40
C GLU A 48 4.09 -4.98 3.18
N TRP A 49 5.21 -5.47 2.66
CA TRP A 49 6.09 -6.38 3.36
C TRP A 49 7.43 -5.69 3.60
N PHE A 50 7.97 -5.82 4.81
CA PHE A 50 9.24 -5.22 5.22
C PHE A 50 10.35 -6.27 5.14
N PHE A 51 11.33 -6.02 4.28
CA PHE A 51 12.43 -6.94 3.96
C PHE A 51 13.59 -6.94 4.98
N CYS A 52 13.37 -6.49 6.22
CA CYS A 52 14.45 -6.27 7.19
C CYS A 52 14.18 -6.98 8.53
N ASP A 53 15.25 -7.34 9.24
CA ASP A 53 15.22 -7.84 10.63
C ASP A 53 14.82 -6.75 11.65
N GLU A 54 14.55 -5.52 11.17
CA GLU A 54 14.06 -4.43 11.99
C GLU A 54 12.58 -4.66 12.37
N GLU A 55 12.22 -4.19 13.56
CA GLU A 55 10.87 -4.37 14.10
C GLU A 55 9.83 -3.78 13.15
N MET A 56 8.90 -4.62 12.71
CA MET A 56 7.80 -4.17 11.85
C MET A 56 7.01 -3.08 12.57
N PRO A 57 6.73 -1.92 11.93
CA PRO A 57 5.91 -0.89 12.55
C PRO A 57 4.57 -1.46 13.00
N SER A 58 4.19 -1.17 14.25
CA SER A 58 2.86 -1.53 14.75
C SER A 58 1.79 -0.91 13.85
N ALA A 59 0.76 -1.69 13.50
CA ALA A 59 -0.38 -1.15 12.78
C ALA A 59 -0.98 0.04 13.55
N ALA A 60 -1.16 1.16 12.85
CA ALA A 60 -1.89 2.29 13.37
C ALA A 60 -3.34 1.91 13.66
N SER A 61 -3.99 2.61 14.58
CA SER A 61 -5.42 2.42 14.84
C SER A 61 -6.23 2.77 13.60
N THR A 62 -7.30 2.01 13.34
CA THR A 62 -8.27 2.38 12.30
C THR A 62 -8.94 3.70 12.69
N HIS A 63 -8.92 4.68 11.78
CA HIS A 63 -9.57 5.97 11.98
C HIS A 63 -10.90 6.00 11.23
N GLN A 64 -11.98 6.29 11.95
CA GLN A 64 -13.32 6.39 11.39
C GLN A 64 -13.77 7.85 11.34
N TYR A 65 -14.27 8.24 10.18
CA TYR A 65 -14.89 9.53 9.91
C TYR A 65 -16.30 9.28 9.36
N GLU A 66 -17.14 10.31 9.36
CA GLU A 66 -18.53 10.21 8.90
C GLU A 66 -18.65 9.58 7.49
N LYS A 67 -17.75 9.93 6.58
CA LYS A 67 -17.76 9.49 5.18
C LYS A 67 -16.49 8.77 4.73
N ALA A 68 -15.59 8.46 5.65
CA ALA A 68 -14.31 7.83 5.32
C ALA A 68 -13.81 6.91 6.43
N VAL A 69 -13.08 5.87 6.06
CA VAL A 69 -12.35 5.01 7.00
C VAL A 69 -10.92 4.87 6.49
N LEU A 70 -9.95 5.17 7.36
CA LEU A 70 -8.55 4.82 7.17
C LEU A 70 -8.30 3.55 7.97
N TYR A 71 -8.27 2.43 7.26
CA TYR A 71 -8.12 1.11 7.85
C TYR A 71 -6.67 0.68 7.79
N GLU A 72 -6.18 0.11 8.89
CA GLU A 72 -4.85 -0.47 8.97
C GLU A 72 -4.86 -1.72 9.84
N ASP A 73 -4.28 -2.81 9.34
CA ASP A 73 -4.10 -4.07 10.06
C ASP A 73 -2.83 -4.81 9.61
N VAL A 74 -2.56 -5.93 10.28
CA VAL A 74 -1.45 -6.83 9.99
C VAL A 74 -1.98 -8.19 9.58
N LEU A 75 -1.49 -8.70 8.46
CA LEU A 75 -1.79 -10.02 7.94
C LEU A 75 -0.56 -10.92 8.09
N SER A 76 -0.79 -12.19 8.39
CA SER A 76 0.17 -13.27 8.09
C SER A 76 0.24 -13.50 6.58
N GLU A 77 1.25 -14.25 6.13
CA GLU A 77 1.39 -14.70 4.73
C GLU A 77 0.09 -15.33 4.21
N ARG A 78 -0.46 -16.32 4.94
CA ARG A 78 -1.71 -16.99 4.57
C ARG A 78 -2.88 -16.01 4.44
N GLN A 79 -3.04 -15.10 5.41
CA GLN A 79 -4.11 -14.09 5.37
C GLN A 79 -3.92 -13.10 4.21
N CYS A 80 -2.66 -12.76 3.88
CA CYS A 80 -2.35 -11.92 2.72
C CYS A 80 -2.75 -12.63 1.42
N LEU A 81 -2.39 -13.90 1.26
CA LEU A 81 -2.74 -14.70 0.09
C LEU A 81 -4.26 -14.88 -0.05
N GLU A 82 -4.95 -15.19 1.04
CA GLU A 82 -6.41 -15.26 1.09
C GLU A 82 -7.04 -13.92 0.69
N PHE A 83 -6.53 -12.81 1.23
CA PHE A 83 -7.03 -11.48 0.92
C PHE A 83 -6.89 -11.12 -0.57
N VAL A 84 -5.71 -11.29 -1.16
CA VAL A 84 -5.49 -10.94 -2.57
C VAL A 84 -6.29 -11.85 -3.50
N THR A 85 -6.49 -13.11 -3.11
CA THR A 85 -7.34 -14.08 -3.81
C THR A 85 -8.82 -13.69 -3.78
N GLU A 86 -9.34 -13.23 -2.64
CA GLU A 86 -10.72 -12.73 -2.58
C GLU A 86 -10.86 -11.40 -3.36
N LEU A 87 -9.84 -10.54 -3.32
CA LEU A 87 -9.83 -9.28 -4.06
C LEU A 87 -9.88 -9.51 -5.58
N SER A 88 -9.17 -10.52 -6.10
CA SER A 88 -9.24 -10.91 -7.52
C SER A 88 -10.62 -11.45 -7.91
N LYS A 89 -11.33 -12.11 -6.99
CA LYS A 89 -12.74 -12.51 -7.15
C LYS A 89 -13.74 -11.37 -6.95
N GLY A 90 -13.27 -10.17 -6.62
CA GLY A 90 -14.09 -8.98 -6.45
C GLY A 90 -14.72 -8.81 -5.07
N ILE A 91 -14.12 -9.41 -4.03
CA ILE A 91 -14.55 -9.27 -2.64
C ILE A 91 -13.41 -8.67 -1.84
N ALA A 92 -13.70 -7.64 -1.03
CA ALA A 92 -12.72 -7.09 -0.09
C ALA A 92 -13.32 -7.01 1.32
N GLN A 93 -12.60 -7.47 2.32
CA GLN A 93 -13.00 -7.43 3.72
C GLN A 93 -11.99 -6.63 4.55
N PHE A 94 -12.47 -5.61 5.25
CA PHE A 94 -11.69 -4.76 6.16
C PHE A 94 -12.46 -4.62 7.47
N GLY A 95 -12.05 -5.31 8.53
CA GLY A 95 -12.84 -5.37 9.78
C GLY A 95 -14.29 -5.78 9.50
N ASP A 96 -15.25 -4.93 9.84
CA ASP A 96 -16.69 -5.14 9.59
C ASP A 96 -17.17 -4.73 8.18
N TYR A 97 -16.29 -4.11 7.38
CA TYR A 97 -16.64 -3.65 6.03
C TYR A 97 -16.41 -4.76 5.01
N ARG A 98 -17.52 -5.28 4.47
CA ARG A 98 -17.53 -6.20 3.33
C ARG A 98 -17.92 -5.47 2.05
N LEU A 99 -17.00 -5.38 1.10
CA LEU A 99 -17.17 -4.64 -0.14
C LEU A 99 -17.23 -5.60 -1.33
N LYS A 100 -18.11 -5.29 -2.29
CA LYS A 100 -18.19 -5.95 -3.59
C LYS A 100 -17.66 -5.01 -4.67
N ARG A 101 -16.73 -5.51 -5.45
CA ARG A 101 -16.05 -4.79 -6.54
C ARG A 101 -17.03 -4.44 -7.65
N GLU A 102 -16.92 -3.22 -8.17
CA GLU A 102 -17.68 -2.75 -9.34
C GLU A 102 -16.86 -2.72 -10.63
N ALA A 103 -15.52 -2.61 -10.51
CA ALA A 103 -14.60 -2.57 -11.64
C ALA A 103 -13.33 -3.39 -11.35
N PRO A 104 -12.66 -3.97 -12.36
CA PRO A 104 -11.43 -4.75 -12.16
C PRO A 104 -10.35 -3.97 -11.38
N PRO A 105 -9.57 -4.64 -10.50
CA PRO A 105 -8.50 -4.01 -9.75
C PRO A 105 -7.39 -3.58 -10.70
N GLN A 106 -6.77 -2.45 -10.36
CA GLN A 106 -5.50 -2.04 -10.95
C GLN A 106 -4.40 -2.42 -9.96
N TRP A 107 -3.57 -3.38 -10.35
CA TRP A 107 -2.47 -3.86 -9.53
C TRP A 107 -1.21 -3.08 -9.82
N ILE A 108 -0.47 -2.73 -8.77
CA ILE A 108 0.87 -2.17 -8.86
C ILE A 108 1.74 -2.93 -7.85
N THR A 109 2.79 -3.57 -8.33
CA THR A 109 3.82 -4.25 -7.54
C THR A 109 5.12 -3.47 -7.64
N GLN A 110 5.74 -3.15 -6.50
CA GLN A 110 7.01 -2.43 -6.48
C GLN A 110 7.81 -2.78 -5.23
N ILE A 111 9.14 -2.87 -5.39
CA ILE A 111 10.08 -2.93 -4.26
C ILE A 111 10.60 -1.51 -4.07
N VAL A 112 10.40 -0.95 -2.88
CA VAL A 112 10.83 0.41 -2.53
C VAL A 112 11.91 0.36 -1.44
N PRO A 113 12.94 1.22 -1.50
CA PRO A 113 13.88 1.36 -0.39
C PRO A 113 13.16 1.78 0.89
N PHE A 114 13.52 1.18 2.03
CA PHE A 114 12.94 1.52 3.33
C PHE A 114 13.23 2.99 3.73
N ASN A 115 14.42 3.48 3.39
CA ASN A 115 14.82 4.86 3.61
C ASN A 115 14.88 5.64 2.31
N ASN A 116 14.08 6.70 2.24
CA ASN A 116 14.34 7.81 1.35
C ASN A 116 15.49 8.63 1.97
N ALA A 117 16.74 8.21 1.78
CA ALA A 117 17.81 9.20 1.89
C ALA A 117 17.44 10.31 0.89
N PRO A 118 17.29 11.58 1.31
CA PRO A 118 16.97 12.64 0.39
C PRO A 118 18.07 12.64 -0.67
N MET A 119 17.72 12.33 -1.93
CA MET A 119 18.64 12.51 -3.04
C MET A 119 19.17 13.94 -2.94
N GLY A 120 20.48 14.06 -2.78
CA GLY A 120 21.17 15.27 -2.36
C GLY A 120 20.83 16.49 -3.20
N GLY A 121 19.76 17.19 -2.82
CA GLY A 121 19.57 18.58 -3.12
C GLY A 121 20.69 19.33 -2.41
N GLN A 122 21.81 19.51 -3.10
CA GLN A 122 22.72 20.59 -2.79
C GLN A 122 21.87 21.85 -2.76
N ILE A 123 21.57 22.35 -1.56
CA ILE A 123 21.16 23.73 -1.40
C ILE A 123 22.36 24.52 -1.94
N PRO A 124 22.24 25.25 -3.06
CA PRO A 124 23.34 26.09 -3.51
C PRO A 124 23.69 27.03 -2.34
N PRO A 125 24.98 27.22 -2.02
CA PRO A 125 25.35 28.12 -0.95
C PRO A 125 24.71 29.49 -1.22
N PRO A 126 24.22 30.19 -0.18
CA PRO A 126 23.62 31.50 -0.35
C PRO A 126 24.64 32.39 -1.08
N VAL A 127 24.19 32.99 -2.19
CA VAL A 127 24.95 33.99 -2.94
C VAL A 127 25.48 35.01 -1.96
N GLY A 128 26.80 35.00 -1.74
CA GLY A 128 27.47 35.94 -0.88
C GLY A 128 27.12 37.36 -1.35
N THR A 129 26.49 38.13 -0.47
CA THR A 129 26.32 39.56 -0.68
C THR A 129 27.70 40.19 -0.83
N SER A 130 27.98 40.66 -2.04
CA SER A 130 29.06 41.56 -2.38
C SER A 130 29.21 42.63 -1.30
N LYS A 131 30.35 42.63 -0.61
CA LYS A 131 30.85 43.82 0.08
C LYS A 131 31.80 44.51 -0.88
N SER A 132 31.33 45.61 -1.46
CA SER A 132 32.19 46.58 -2.13
C SER A 132 33.23 47.10 -1.14
N PRO A 133 34.53 47.07 -1.46
CA PRO A 133 35.52 47.79 -0.67
C PRO A 133 35.39 49.29 -0.96
N THR A 134 35.51 50.06 0.12
CA THR A 134 35.59 51.53 0.12
C THR A 134 37.02 51.97 -0.18
#